data_AF-A0A956NB54-F1
#
_entry.id   AF-A0A956NB54-F1
#
_cell.length_a   1.000
_cell.length_b   1.000
_cell.length_c   1.000
_cell.angle_alpha   90.00
_cell.angle_beta   90.00
_cell.angle_gamma   90.00
#
_symmetry.space_group_name_H-M   'P 1'
#
loop_
_entity.id
_entity.type
_entity.pdbx_description
1 polymer ?
#
loop_
_entity_poly.entity_id
_entity_poly.type
_entity_poly.pdbx_seq_one_letter_code
_entity_poly.pdbx_strand_id
1 'polypeptide(L)' 'EPDYCHPSAYAAAPDSYWRNRGDGTFEDATAEAGLDRAYGHGLGVVIADLDRNGRPDVFVANDGDA' A
#
# COMPACT_ATOMS: atom_id res chain seq x y z
N GLU A 1 2.63 27.81 13.30
CA GLU A 1 2.79 26.64 14.18
C GLU A 1 3.62 25.62 13.41
N PRO A 2 4.65 24.97 13.98
CA PRO A 2 5.34 23.93 13.25
C PRO A 2 4.40 22.73 13.13
N ASP A 3 4.10 22.35 11.89
CA ASP A 3 3.24 21.23 11.55
C ASP A 3 3.86 19.93 12.10
N TYR A 4 3.13 19.19 12.93
CA TYR A 4 3.66 18.01 13.59
C TYR A 4 3.66 16.84 12.60
N CYS A 5 4.82 16.53 12.04
CA CYS A 5 5.06 15.40 11.13
C CYS A 5 4.34 15.49 9.77
N HIS A 6 4.46 16.64 9.09
CA HIS A 6 4.01 16.75 7.70
C HIS A 6 4.68 15.66 6.81
N PRO A 7 3.96 15.01 5.87
CA PRO A 7 4.49 13.94 5.01
C PRO A 7 5.81 14.27 4.30
N SER A 8 5.98 15.55 3.92
CA SER A 8 7.22 16.05 3.31
C SER A 8 8.46 16.00 4.23
N ALA A 9 8.31 15.63 5.50
CA ALA A 9 9.42 15.52 6.45
C ALA A 9 10.19 14.20 6.33
N TYR A 10 9.68 13.21 5.59
CA TYR A 10 10.31 11.92 5.37
C TYR A 10 10.27 11.54 3.89
N ALA A 11 11.06 10.54 3.48
CA ALA A 11 11.02 10.02 2.11
C ALA A 11 9.79 9.12 1.93
N ALA A 12 9.22 9.13 0.72
CA ALA A 12 8.21 8.16 0.31
C ALA A 12 8.80 6.73 0.35
N ALA A 13 7.94 5.75 0.60
CA ALA A 13 8.30 4.33 0.62
C ALA A 13 7.35 3.53 -0.27
N PRO A 14 7.81 2.39 -0.82
CA PRO A 14 6.92 1.44 -1.48
C PRO A 14 6.04 0.72 -0.47
N ASP A 15 4.84 0.35 -0.90
CA ASP A 15 4.04 -0.66 -0.20
C ASP A 15 4.65 -2.05 -0.36
N SER A 16 4.29 -2.98 0.53
CA SER A 16 4.74 -4.37 0.45
C SER A 16 3.57 -5.32 0.64
N TYR A 17 3.50 -6.35 -0.22
CA TYR A 17 2.47 -7.37 -0.16
C TYR A 17 3.07 -8.76 0.03
N TRP A 18 2.67 -9.39 1.14
CA TRP A 18 3.13 -10.72 1.52
C TRP A 18 1.99 -11.73 1.39
N ARG A 19 2.09 -12.62 0.40
CA ARG A 19 1.09 -13.65 0.14
C ARG A 19 1.32 -14.85 1.05
N ASN A 20 0.32 -15.19 1.85
CA ASN A 20 0.34 -16.39 2.69
C ASN A 20 0.33 -17.66 1.82
N ARG A 21 1.27 -18.58 2.05
CA ARG A 21 1.38 -19.85 1.31
C ARG A 21 0.50 -20.98 1.87
N GLY A 22 -0.08 -20.80 3.05
CA GLY A 22 -0.94 -21.79 3.72
C GLY A 22 -0.19 -22.79 4.62
N ASP A 23 1.14 -22.67 4.72
CA ASP A 23 2.02 -23.55 5.50
C ASP A 23 2.72 -22.81 6.67
N GLY A 24 2.22 -21.61 7.01
CA GLY A 24 2.83 -20.73 8.01
C GLY A 24 3.95 -19.85 7.45
N THR A 25 4.27 -19.95 6.16
CA THR A 25 5.21 -19.07 5.48
C THR A 25 4.51 -18.05 4.58
N PHE A 26 5.26 -17.01 4.22
CA PHE A 26 4.81 -15.94 3.34
C PHE A 26 5.83 -15.76 2.22
N GLU A 27 5.35 -15.29 1.07
CA GLU A 27 6.20 -14.86 -0.03
C GLU A 27 5.97 -13.39 -0.33
N ASP A 28 7.03 -12.69 -0.69
CA ASP A 28 6.93 -11.34 -1.21
C ASP A 28 6.34 -11.41 -2.63
N ALA A 29 5.13 -10.89 -2.77
CA ALA A 29 4.39 -10.80 -4.03
C ALA A 29 4.13 -9.33 -4.41
N THR A 30 4.91 -8.39 -3.87
CA THR A 30 4.75 -6.94 -4.07
C THR A 30 4.76 -6.56 -5.55
N ALA A 31 5.75 -7.05 -6.31
CA ALA A 31 5.88 -6.79 -7.74
C ALA A 31 4.78 -7.47 -8.57
N GLU A 32 4.35 -8.68 -8.19
CA GLU A 32 3.24 -9.40 -8.85
C GLU A 32 1.93 -8.62 -8.70
N ALA A 33 1.69 -8.03 -7.52
CA ALA A 33 0.55 -7.18 -7.23
C ALA A 33 0.65 -5.77 -7.84
N GLY A 34 1.82 -5.38 -8.37
CA GLY A 34 2.06 -4.05 -8.96
C GLY A 34 2.13 -2.91 -7.95
N LEU A 35 2.33 -3.23 -6.66
CA LEU A 35 2.44 -2.26 -5.56
C LEU A 35 3.83 -1.60 -5.46
N ASP A 36 4.79 -2.08 -6.25
CA ASP A 36 6.14 -1.52 -6.37
C ASP A 36 6.25 -0.38 -7.40
N ARG A 37 5.13 0.04 -7.99
CA ARG A 37 5.12 1.00 -9.11
C ARG A 37 4.86 2.44 -8.71
N ALA A 38 4.28 2.65 -7.53
CA ALA A 38 3.98 3.97 -7.00
C ALA A 38 4.50 4.05 -5.57
N TYR A 39 5.19 5.14 -5.26
CA TYR A 39 5.73 5.41 -3.92
C TYR A 39 5.01 6.62 -3.37
N GLY A 40 4.71 6.60 -2.08
CA GLY A 40 4.10 7.75 -1.42
C GLY A 40 4.27 7.69 0.08
N HIS A 41 3.71 8.69 0.75
CA HIS A 41 3.61 8.71 2.20
C HIS A 41 2.31 8.00 2.57
N GLY A 42 2.38 6.73 2.95
CA GLY A 42 1.19 5.93 3.22
C GLY A 42 0.29 6.55 4.29
N LEU A 43 -0.99 6.72 3.97
CA LEU A 43 -2.01 7.26 4.88
C LEU A 43 -2.99 6.18 5.36
N GLY A 44 -3.45 5.34 4.43
CA GLY A 44 -4.45 4.33 4.74
C GLY A 44 -4.66 3.33 3.63
N VAL A 45 -5.25 2.20 4.01
CA VAL A 45 -5.60 1.11 3.08
C VAL A 45 -7.07 0.74 3.27
N VAL A 46 -7.77 0.52 2.16
CA VAL A 46 -9.14 0.00 2.13
C VAL A 46 -9.20 -1.25 1.28
N ILE A 47 -9.93 -2.25 1.76
CA ILE A 47 -10.19 -3.49 1.03
C ILE A 47 -11.69 -3.57 0.77
N ALA A 48 -12.07 -3.63 -0.51
CA ALA A 48 -13.46 -3.72 -0.97
C ALA A 48 -13.50 -4.31 -2.37
N ASP A 49 -14.64 -4.89 -2.77
CA ASP A 49 -14.88 -5.29 -4.16
C ASP A 49 -15.42 -4.06 -4.93
N LEU A 50 -14.50 -3.28 -5.49
CA LEU A 50 -14.78 -1.99 -6.14
C LEU A 50 -15.25 -2.18 -7.59
N ASP A 51 -14.70 -3.18 -8.28
CA ASP A 51 -15.06 -3.47 -9.68
C ASP A 51 -16.17 -4.51 -9.84
N ARG A 52 -16.63 -5.10 -8.72
CA ARG A 52 -17.72 -6.10 -8.63
C ARG A 52 -17.36 -7.44 -9.29
N ASN A 53 -16.08 -7.81 -9.29
CA ASN A 53 -15.62 -9.09 -9.82
C ASN A 53 -15.68 -10.24 -8.79
N GLY A 54 -16.12 -9.96 -7.55
CA GLY A 54 -16.22 -10.94 -6.46
C GLY A 54 -14.88 -11.25 -5.78
N ARG A 55 -13.80 -10.57 -6.15
CA ARG A 55 -12.49 -10.62 -5.48
C ARG A 55 -12.26 -9.31 -4.72
N PRO A 56 -11.52 -9.35 -3.59
CA PRO A 56 -11.14 -8.13 -2.91
C PRO A 56 -10.19 -7.29 -3.77
N ASP A 57 -10.49 -6.01 -3.94
CA ASP A 57 -9.56 -5.01 -4.44
C ASP A 57 -8.88 -4.30 -3.27
N VAL A 58 -7.71 -3.73 -3.54
CA VAL A 58 -6.93 -2.95 -2.58
C VAL A 58 -6.80 -1.51 -3.09
N PHE A 59 -7.22 -0.57 -2.26
CA PHE A 59 -6.98 0.87 -2.50
C PHE A 59 -6.02 1.40 -1.44
N VAL A 60 -4.87 1.91 -1.88
CA VAL A 60 -3.88 2.57 -1.02
C VAL A 60 -4.00 4.08 -1.20
N ALA A 61 -4.28 4.77 -0.10
CA ALA A 61 -4.28 6.22 -0.05
C ALA A 61 -2.90 6.69 0.44
N ASN A 62 -2.23 7.49 -0.39
CA ASN A 62 -1.01 8.20 -0.02
C ASN A 62 -1.36 9.66 0.31
N ASP A 63 -0.67 10.22 1.29
CA ASP A 63 -0.78 11.63 1.70
C ASP A 63 0.31 12.48 1.04
N GLY A 64 -0.04 13.69 0.64
CA GLY A 64 0.85 14.65 -0.02
C GLY A 64 1.25 14.29 -1.46
N ASP A 65 2.06 15.16 -2.05
CA ASP A 65 2.71 14.95 -3.36
C ASP A 65 3.91 14.00 -3.19
N ALA A 66 4.08 13.05 -4.12
CA ALA A 66 5.21 12.13 -4.19
C ALA A 66 6.43 12.73 -4.92
#